data_AF-A0A147ER17-F1
#
_entry.id   AF-A0A147ER17-F1
#
_cell.length_a   1.000
_cell.length_b   1.000
_cell.length_c   1.000
_cell.angle_alpha   90.00
_cell.angle_beta   90.00
_cell.angle_gamma   90.00
#
_symmetry.space_group_name_H-M   'P 1'
#
loop_
_entity.id
_entity.type
_entity.pdbx_description
1 polymer ?
#
loop_
_entity_poly.entity_id
_entity_poly.type
_entity_poly.pdbx_seq_one_letter_code
_entity_poly.pdbx_strand_id
1 'polypeptide(L)'
;MWTAQRLSARRLADLLGRWRGAGHGYLELADSVALLVRDGRIVPGTTLPAERPLSETLGVSRTTVAAAYQRLRETGVVRSRRGSGTVVRGSGATRDGLWSGTISGIDLSSACPEPWSGLAALNARAAEEHAAAFQLIGYDTLGLPDLRAAIADRYAARGLPTTPEQIMVTLGAQHAIFLIARTLLRRGDRSLIESPSYPHAREALAATGALVAEL
;
A
#
# COMPACT_ATOMS: atom_id res chain seq x y z
N MET A 1 9.88 2.28 12.55
CA MET A 1 11.24 1.94 12.09
C MET A 1 11.07 0.81 11.09
N TRP A 2 11.18 1.08 9.79
CA TRP A 2 10.86 0.11 8.72
C TRP A 2 11.90 -1.01 8.76
N THR A 3 11.50 -2.26 8.98
CA THR A 3 12.39 -3.41 8.81
C THR A 3 12.73 -3.49 7.33
N ALA A 4 13.89 -2.95 6.95
CA ALA A 4 14.34 -2.94 5.57
C ALA A 4 14.66 -4.37 5.16
N GLN A 5 13.78 -5.00 4.39
CA GLN A 5 14.04 -6.29 3.77
C GLN A 5 15.33 -6.17 2.95
N ARG A 6 16.32 -7.03 3.19
CA ARG A 6 17.55 -7.07 2.40
C ARG A 6 17.38 -8.06 1.26
N LEU A 7 17.60 -7.62 0.03
CA LEU A 7 17.57 -8.47 -1.15
C LEU A 7 18.97 -9.08 -1.36
N SER A 8 19.03 -10.40 -1.52
CA SER A 8 20.29 -11.08 -1.85
C SER A 8 20.65 -10.88 -3.33
N ALA A 9 21.95 -11.01 -3.65
CA ALA A 9 22.42 -10.91 -5.03
C ALA A 9 21.78 -11.97 -5.94
N ARG A 10 21.65 -13.21 -5.44
CA ARG A 10 20.99 -14.32 -6.14
C ARG A 10 19.54 -14.01 -6.46
N ARG A 11 18.76 -13.55 -5.47
CA ARG A 11 17.34 -13.24 -5.67
C ARG A 11 17.15 -12.10 -6.66
N LEU A 12 18.02 -11.08 -6.61
CA LEU A 12 17.97 -9.99 -7.60
C LEU A 12 18.29 -10.51 -9.00
N ALA A 13 19.28 -11.39 -9.17
CA ALA A 13 19.59 -12.01 -10.45
C ALA A 13 18.42 -12.85 -11.00
N ASP A 14 17.76 -13.63 -10.14
CA ASP A 14 16.57 -14.42 -10.52
C ASP A 14 15.42 -13.52 -11.00
N LEU A 15 15.18 -12.40 -10.31
CA LEU A 15 14.14 -11.43 -10.68
C LEU A 15 14.46 -10.69 -11.99
N LEU A 16 15.73 -10.37 -12.21
CA LEU A 16 16.20 -9.72 -13.43
C LEU A 16 16.05 -10.63 -14.66
N GLY A 17 16.20 -11.95 -14.48
CA GLY A 17 16.12 -12.91 -15.59
C GLY A 17 17.09 -12.54 -16.71
N ARG A 18 16.58 -12.52 -17.96
CA ARG A 18 17.34 -12.00 -19.11
C ARG A 18 17.22 -10.48 -19.17
N TRP A 19 18.02 -9.79 -18.36
CA TRP A 19 18.04 -8.33 -18.29
C TRP A 19 18.96 -7.67 -19.33
N ARG A 20 19.90 -8.42 -19.92
CA ARG A 20 20.92 -7.91 -20.84
C ARG A 20 20.53 -8.16 -22.30
N GLY A 21 20.57 -7.11 -23.12
CA GLY A 21 20.31 -7.12 -24.56
C GLY A 21 21.59 -7.03 -25.41
N ALA A 22 21.44 -6.54 -26.64
CA ALA A 22 22.56 -6.37 -27.59
C ALA A 22 23.34 -5.04 -27.40
N GLY A 23 22.89 -4.15 -26.50
CA GLY A 23 23.44 -2.80 -26.31
C GLY A 23 23.82 -2.47 -24.86
N HIS A 24 25.12 -2.51 -24.58
CA HIS A 24 25.85 -1.95 -23.43
C HIS A 24 25.19 -1.79 -22.04
N GLY A 25 25.62 -2.67 -21.13
CA GLY A 25 26.27 -2.25 -19.89
C GLY A 25 25.34 -1.91 -18.71
N TYR A 26 25.63 -0.79 -18.04
CA TYR A 26 25.02 -0.44 -16.75
C TYR A 26 23.63 0.20 -16.88
N LEU A 27 23.29 0.74 -18.06
CA LEU A 27 21.99 1.37 -18.32
C LEU A 27 20.87 0.32 -18.31
N GLU A 28 21.05 -0.78 -19.05
CA GLU A 28 20.09 -1.89 -19.07
C GLU A 28 19.88 -2.48 -17.67
N LEU A 29 20.94 -2.58 -16.87
CA LEU A 29 20.84 -3.03 -15.48
C LEU A 29 20.02 -2.06 -14.64
N ALA A 30 20.29 -0.76 -14.75
CA ALA A 30 19.55 0.27 -14.02
C ALA A 30 18.07 0.28 -14.42
N ASP A 31 17.78 0.23 -15.72
CA ASP A 31 16.42 0.27 -16.24
C ASP A 31 15.64 -0.99 -15.86
N SER A 32 16.27 -2.16 -15.91
CA SER A 32 15.65 -3.42 -15.45
C SER A 32 15.37 -3.42 -13.95
N VAL A 33 16.29 -2.93 -13.12
CA VAL A 33 16.05 -2.78 -11.68
C VAL A 33 14.94 -1.76 -11.42
N ALA A 34 14.91 -0.64 -12.16
CA ALA A 34 13.86 0.37 -12.03
C ALA A 34 12.49 -0.19 -12.43
N LEU A 35 12.42 -1.04 -13.46
CA LEU A 35 11.19 -1.72 -13.87
C LEU A 35 10.71 -2.68 -12.78
N LEU A 36 11.60 -3.48 -12.19
CA LEU A 36 11.25 -4.36 -11.07
C LEU A 36 10.70 -3.58 -9.86
N VAL A 37 11.20 -2.36 -9.61
CA VAL A 37 10.67 -1.48 -8.57
C VAL A 37 9.31 -0.92 -8.95
N ARG A 38 9.13 -0.47 -10.20
CA ARG A 38 7.86 0.10 -10.69
C ARG A 38 6.73 -0.93 -10.75
N ASP A 39 7.04 -2.16 -11.14
CA ASP A 39 6.11 -3.30 -11.20
C ASP A 39 5.83 -3.91 -9.81
N GLY A 40 6.41 -3.35 -8.73
CA GLY A 40 6.20 -3.84 -7.36
C GLY A 40 6.96 -5.12 -6.99
N ARG A 41 7.72 -5.72 -7.91
CA ARG A 41 8.53 -6.93 -7.65
C ARG A 41 9.70 -6.68 -6.68
N ILE A 42 10.17 -5.43 -6.58
CA ILE A 42 11.08 -4.98 -5.52
C ILE A 42 10.38 -3.86 -4.75
N VAL A 43 9.93 -4.19 -3.54
CA VAL A 43 9.14 -3.30 -2.69
C VAL A 43 9.97 -2.08 -2.24
N PRO A 44 9.39 -0.87 -2.22
CA PRO A 44 9.98 0.29 -1.55
C PRO A 44 10.53 0.01 -0.15
N GLY A 45 11.71 0.56 0.15
CA GLY A 45 12.40 0.31 1.42
C GLY A 45 13.27 -0.95 1.43
N THR A 46 13.21 -1.79 0.38
CA THR A 46 14.13 -2.91 0.19
C THR A 46 15.56 -2.41 0.04
N THR A 47 16.49 -3.04 0.74
CA THR A 47 17.94 -2.79 0.59
C THR A 47 18.47 -3.70 -0.51
N LEU A 48 19.01 -3.10 -1.57
CA LEU A 48 19.68 -3.81 -2.66
C LEU A 48 21.00 -4.45 -2.19
N PRO A 49 21.43 -5.55 -2.83
CA PRO A 49 22.69 -6.20 -2.50
C PRO A 49 23.90 -5.27 -2.71
N ALA A 50 25.02 -5.59 -2.05
CA ALA A 50 26.26 -4.85 -2.27
C ALA A 50 26.81 -5.09 -3.70
N GLU A 51 27.59 -4.14 -4.21
CA GLU A 51 28.13 -4.18 -5.57
C GLU A 51 28.96 -5.43 -5.85
N ARG A 52 29.77 -5.85 -4.88
CA ARG A 52 30.65 -7.03 -4.98
C ARG A 52 29.87 -8.34 -5.22
N PRO A 53 28.98 -8.80 -4.33
CA PRO A 53 28.24 -10.04 -4.55
C PRO A 53 27.32 -9.98 -5.77
N LEU A 54 26.76 -8.80 -6.12
CA LEU A 54 25.95 -8.67 -7.33
C LEU A 54 26.78 -8.79 -8.60
N SER A 55 27.98 -8.18 -8.65
CA SER A 55 28.89 -8.28 -9.79
C SER A 55 29.32 -9.72 -10.06
N GLU A 56 29.61 -10.48 -9.01
CA GLU A 56 30.00 -11.89 -9.07
C GLU A 56 28.82 -12.76 -9.55
N THR A 57 27.61 -12.50 -9.07
CA THR A 57 26.40 -13.25 -9.45
C THR A 57 25.98 -13.00 -10.91
N LEU A 58 26.11 -11.77 -11.41
CA LEU A 58 25.71 -11.40 -12.76
C LEU A 58 26.82 -11.60 -13.81
N GLY A 59 28.06 -11.91 -13.40
CA GLY A 59 29.20 -12.04 -14.30
C GLY A 59 29.58 -10.72 -14.99
N VAL A 60 29.49 -9.59 -14.28
CA VAL A 60 29.80 -8.26 -14.81
C VAL A 60 30.84 -7.55 -13.94
N SER A 61 31.48 -6.50 -14.46
CA SER A 61 32.43 -5.72 -13.67
C SER A 61 31.74 -4.98 -12.52
N ARG A 62 32.45 -4.79 -11.40
CA ARG A 62 31.98 -3.95 -10.28
C ARG A 62 31.67 -2.52 -10.71
N THR A 63 32.45 -1.98 -11.67
CA THR A 63 32.21 -0.65 -12.25
C THR A 63 30.86 -0.55 -12.95
N THR A 64 30.41 -1.64 -13.59
CA THR A 64 29.07 -1.71 -14.23
C THR A 64 27.97 -1.62 -13.18
N VAL A 65 28.08 -2.39 -12.09
CA VAL A 65 27.08 -2.36 -11.01
C VAL A 65 27.08 -1.00 -10.30
N ALA A 66 28.26 -0.44 -10.02
CA ALA A 66 28.40 0.87 -9.41
C ALA A 66 27.76 1.96 -10.26
N ALA A 67 28.01 1.98 -11.58
CA ALA A 67 27.40 2.92 -12.51
C ALA A 67 25.87 2.77 -12.58
N ALA A 68 25.35 1.54 -12.57
CA ALA A 68 23.91 1.29 -12.53
C ALA A 68 23.29 1.84 -11.24
N TYR A 69 23.94 1.61 -10.09
CA TYR A 69 23.47 2.14 -8.80
C TYR A 69 23.58 3.65 -8.71
N GLN A 70 24.57 4.28 -9.35
CA GLN A 70 24.62 5.74 -9.47
C GLN A 70 23.45 6.28 -10.28
N ARG A 71 23.16 5.71 -11.45
CA ARG A 71 22.01 6.11 -12.25
C ARG A 71 20.68 5.96 -11.50
N LEU A 72 20.50 4.86 -10.77
CA LEU A 72 19.31 4.67 -9.92
C LEU A 72 19.19 5.73 -8.82
N ARG A 73 20.31 6.27 -8.32
CA ARG A 73 20.33 7.38 -7.36
C ARG A 73 19.96 8.70 -8.00
N GLU A 74 20.56 9.01 -9.15
CA GLU A 74 20.29 10.22 -9.93
C GLU A 74 18.84 10.32 -10.37
N THR A 75 18.26 9.19 -10.80
CA THR A 75 16.84 9.07 -11.19
C THR A 75 15.89 8.95 -10.01
N GLY A 76 16.39 8.95 -8.77
CA GLY A 76 15.57 8.93 -7.56
C GLY A 76 14.90 7.59 -7.24
N VAL A 77 15.26 6.50 -7.92
CA VAL A 77 14.74 5.14 -7.68
C VAL A 77 15.30 4.56 -6.38
N VAL A 78 16.53 4.93 -6.00
CA VAL A 78 17.17 4.46 -4.75
C VAL A 78 17.82 5.62 -3.99
N ARG A 79 18.08 5.41 -2.70
CA ARG A 79 18.84 6.31 -1.83
C ARG A 79 19.97 5.58 -1.12
N SER A 80 21.10 6.26 -0.91
CA SER A 80 22.16 5.76 -0.05
C SER A 80 21.79 5.96 1.43
N ARG A 81 21.82 4.90 2.23
CA ARG A 81 21.70 5.00 3.70
C ARG A 81 23.10 4.87 4.31
N ARG A 82 23.57 5.90 5.02
CA ARG A 82 24.90 5.91 5.69
C ARG A 82 25.07 4.61 6.50
N GLY A 83 26.08 3.81 6.16
CA GLY A 83 26.40 2.55 6.85
C GLY A 83 25.45 1.36 6.61
N SER A 84 24.51 1.41 5.67
CA SER A 84 23.49 0.35 5.52
C SER A 84 23.14 -0.08 4.09
N GLY A 85 23.76 0.51 3.06
CA GLY A 85 23.58 0.10 1.67
C GLY A 85 22.62 0.98 0.86
N THR A 86 22.32 0.52 -0.36
CA THR A 86 21.44 1.17 -1.33
C THR A 86 20.00 0.74 -1.08
N VAL A 87 19.09 1.68 -0.80
CA VAL A 87 17.69 1.38 -0.43
C VAL A 87 16.74 1.93 -1.47
N VAL A 88 15.82 1.10 -1.97
CA VAL A 88 14.77 1.49 -2.92
C VAL A 88 13.87 2.57 -2.30
N ARG A 89 13.65 3.65 -3.04
CA ARG A 89 12.71 4.70 -2.65
C ARG A 89 11.29 4.24 -2.98
N GLY A 90 10.34 4.60 -2.12
CA GLY A 90 8.94 4.58 -2.52
C GLY A 90 8.75 5.57 -3.64
N SER A 91 8.03 5.17 -4.69
CA SER A 91 7.46 6.14 -5.61
C SER A 91 6.51 7.01 -4.79
N GLY A 92 7.02 8.14 -4.31
CA GLY A 92 6.17 9.22 -3.85
C GLY A 92 5.57 9.79 -5.11
N ALA A 93 4.48 9.19 -5.60
CA ALA A 93 3.63 9.89 -6.54
C ALA A 93 3.34 11.24 -5.90
N THR A 94 3.79 12.32 -6.54
CA THR A 94 3.37 13.67 -6.20
C THR A 94 1.85 13.65 -6.25
N ARG A 95 1.21 13.70 -5.08
CA ARG A 95 -0.25 13.72 -4.92
C ARG A 95 -0.88 15.04 -5.40
N ASP A 96 -0.10 15.86 -6.11
CA ASP A 96 -0.54 17.11 -6.73
C ASP A 96 -1.42 16.76 -7.93
N GLY A 97 -2.71 16.55 -7.69
CA GLY A 97 -3.70 16.38 -8.76
C GLY A 97 -4.98 15.63 -8.39
N LEU A 98 -4.97 14.83 -7.31
CA LEU A 98 -6.04 13.88 -7.01
C LEU A 98 -7.35 14.49 -6.46
N TRP A 99 -7.42 15.81 -6.30
CA TRP A 99 -8.60 16.54 -5.80
C TRP A 99 -9.03 17.68 -6.71
N SER A 100 -8.76 17.59 -8.02
CA SER A 100 -9.40 18.48 -8.98
C SER A 100 -10.64 17.78 -9.52
N GLY A 101 -11.83 18.20 -9.08
CA GLY A 101 -13.14 17.71 -9.55
C GLY A 101 -13.43 17.95 -11.03
N THR A 102 -12.42 18.34 -11.81
CA THR A 102 -12.49 18.59 -13.24
C THR A 102 -11.22 18.07 -13.90
N ILE A 103 -11.07 16.75 -13.97
CA ILE A 103 -10.09 16.15 -14.86
C ILE A 103 -10.75 16.18 -16.25
N SER A 104 -10.21 16.99 -17.17
CA SER A 104 -10.59 16.91 -18.58
C SER A 104 -9.97 15.62 -19.15
N GLY A 105 -10.58 14.47 -18.88
CA GLY A 105 -10.07 13.16 -19.30
C GLY A 105 -10.48 11.99 -18.40
N ILE A 106 -10.08 10.78 -18.79
CA ILE A 106 -10.25 9.56 -17.99
C ILE A 106 -9.16 9.53 -16.91
N ASP A 107 -9.56 9.54 -15.63
CA ASP A 107 -8.65 9.35 -14.51
C ASP A 107 -8.35 7.86 -14.30
N LEU A 108 -7.14 7.45 -14.68
CA LEU A 108 -6.64 6.09 -14.46
C LEU A 108 -5.90 5.93 -13.12
N SER A 109 -5.87 6.97 -12.29
CA SER A 109 -5.17 6.96 -10.99
C SER A 109 -6.09 6.63 -9.80
N SER A 110 -7.41 6.64 -10.01
CA SER A 110 -8.43 6.30 -9.02
C SER A 110 -9.13 4.99 -9.36
N ALA A 111 -9.20 4.07 -8.41
CA ALA A 111 -9.95 2.81 -8.52
C ALA A 111 -11.34 2.91 -7.83
N CYS A 112 -11.89 4.12 -7.70
CA CYS A 112 -13.21 4.35 -7.13
C CYS A 112 -14.26 4.37 -8.25
N PRO A 113 -15.36 3.61 -8.14
CA PRO A 113 -16.44 3.70 -9.12
C PRO A 113 -17.11 5.08 -9.07
N GLU A 114 -17.85 5.42 -10.12
CA GLU A 114 -18.70 6.60 -10.12
C GLU A 114 -19.73 6.55 -8.98
N PRO A 115 -20.09 7.71 -8.39
CA PRO A 115 -21.17 7.77 -7.41
C PRO A 115 -22.45 7.17 -7.97
N TRP A 116 -23.13 6.35 -7.18
CA TRP A 116 -24.42 5.80 -7.59
C TRP A 116 -25.42 6.93 -7.81
N SER A 117 -26.04 6.97 -8.99
CA SER A 117 -26.93 8.06 -9.42
C SER A 117 -28.14 8.26 -8.49
N GLY A 118 -28.57 7.21 -7.79
CA GLY A 118 -29.66 7.27 -6.81
C GLY A 118 -29.28 7.86 -5.45
N LEU A 119 -28.02 8.19 -5.20
CA LEU A 119 -27.55 8.59 -3.88
C LEU A 119 -28.25 9.86 -3.34
N ALA A 120 -28.49 10.85 -4.20
CA ALA A 120 -29.18 12.07 -3.80
C ALA A 120 -30.63 11.79 -3.37
N ALA A 121 -31.36 10.99 -4.15
CA ALA A 121 -32.73 10.61 -3.83
C ALA A 121 -32.80 9.74 -2.56
N LEU A 122 -31.84 8.82 -2.39
CA LEU A 122 -31.75 8.00 -1.19
C LEU A 122 -31.49 8.84 0.06
N ASN A 123 -30.59 9.83 -0.03
CA ASN A 123 -30.31 10.74 1.09
C ASN A 123 -31.53 11.59 1.45
N ALA A 124 -32.27 12.10 0.46
CA ALA A 124 -33.50 12.84 0.70
C ALA A 124 -34.55 11.98 1.43
N ARG A 125 -34.77 10.75 0.93
CA ARG A 125 -35.67 9.78 1.58
C ARG A 125 -35.22 9.42 2.99
N ALA A 126 -33.93 9.19 3.21
CA ALA A 126 -33.41 8.88 4.54
C ALA A 126 -33.64 10.04 5.52
N ALA A 127 -33.48 11.29 5.06
CA ALA A 127 -33.76 12.47 5.88
C ALA A 127 -35.26 12.59 6.24
N GLU A 128 -36.16 12.22 5.33
CA GLU A 128 -37.61 12.22 5.56
C GLU A 128 -38.07 11.05 6.45
N GLU A 129 -37.66 9.82 6.12
CA GLU A 129 -38.11 8.58 6.76
C GLU A 129 -37.42 8.34 8.11
N HIS A 130 -36.20 8.85 8.30
CA HIS A 130 -35.38 8.63 9.50
C HIS A 130 -34.85 9.92 10.13
N ALA A 131 -35.65 11.00 10.12
CA ALA A 131 -35.25 12.31 10.67
C ALA A 131 -34.64 12.24 12.09
N ALA A 132 -35.14 11.37 12.95
CA ALA A 132 -34.64 11.19 14.31
C ALA A 132 -33.16 10.76 14.36
N ALA A 133 -32.68 9.98 13.38
CA ALA A 133 -31.28 9.56 13.30
C ALA A 133 -30.31 10.75 13.10
N PHE A 134 -30.80 11.84 12.50
CA PHE A 134 -30.01 13.07 12.26
C PHE A 134 -30.09 14.07 13.42
N GLN A 135 -30.94 13.82 14.42
CA GLN A 135 -31.11 14.68 15.58
C GLN A 135 -30.51 14.09 16.86
N LEU A 136 -29.78 12.99 16.75
CA LEU A 136 -29.14 12.35 17.90
C LEU A 136 -28.10 13.27 18.54
N ILE A 137 -28.14 13.34 19.86
CA ILE A 137 -27.23 14.13 20.69
C ILE A 137 -26.30 13.16 21.42
N GLY A 138 -25.01 13.50 21.45
CA GLY A 138 -23.98 12.72 22.14
C GLY A 138 -23.08 11.94 21.19
N TYR A 139 -22.27 11.05 21.77
CA TYR A 139 -21.31 10.23 21.02
C TYR A 139 -21.82 8.79 20.95
N ASP A 140 -22.30 8.39 19.78
CA ASP A 140 -22.47 6.98 19.47
C ASP A 140 -21.12 6.38 19.06
N THR A 141 -20.75 5.27 19.70
CA THR A 141 -19.48 4.57 19.47
C THR A 141 -19.63 3.30 18.66
N LEU A 142 -20.86 2.84 18.42
CA LEU A 142 -21.15 1.58 17.74
C LEU A 142 -21.96 1.75 16.45
N GLY A 143 -22.81 2.78 16.36
CA GLY A 143 -23.72 2.99 15.24
C GLY A 143 -25.18 2.68 15.61
N LEU A 144 -26.09 3.24 14.79
CA LEU A 144 -27.53 3.10 14.97
C LEU A 144 -27.95 1.62 15.06
N PRO A 145 -28.76 1.23 16.06
CA PRO A 145 -29.19 -0.16 16.25
C PRO A 145 -29.81 -0.78 14.98
N ASP A 146 -30.74 -0.09 14.33
CA ASP A 146 -31.42 -0.57 13.13
C ASP A 146 -30.46 -0.74 11.95
N LEU A 147 -29.49 0.17 11.80
CA LEU A 147 -28.45 0.05 10.79
C LEU A 147 -27.54 -1.15 11.05
N ARG A 148 -27.16 -1.39 12.31
CA ARG A 148 -26.35 -2.55 12.69
C ARG A 148 -27.07 -3.86 12.42
N ALA A 149 -28.37 -3.92 12.70
CA ALA A 149 -29.20 -5.08 12.36
C ALA A 149 -29.26 -5.33 10.85
N ALA A 150 -29.53 -4.29 10.06
CA ALA A 150 -29.56 -4.41 8.60
C ALA A 150 -28.21 -4.85 8.01
N ILE A 151 -27.08 -4.39 8.57
CA ILE A 151 -25.75 -4.83 8.15
C ILE A 151 -25.51 -6.31 8.52
N ALA A 152 -25.89 -6.72 9.73
CA ALA A 152 -25.76 -8.10 10.18
C ALA A 152 -26.56 -9.06 9.29
N ASP A 153 -27.81 -8.72 8.99
CA ASP A 153 -28.68 -9.48 8.07
C ASP A 153 -28.04 -9.60 6.67
N ARG A 154 -27.44 -8.52 6.17
CA ARG A 154 -26.73 -8.51 4.88
C ARG A 154 -25.54 -9.47 4.88
N TYR A 155 -24.76 -9.55 5.97
CA TYR A 155 -23.67 -10.51 6.07
C TYR A 155 -24.18 -11.95 6.19
N ALA A 156 -25.21 -12.17 7.00
CA ALA A 156 -25.84 -13.49 7.16
C ALA A 156 -26.38 -14.02 5.83
N ALA A 157 -27.06 -13.18 5.05
CA ALA A 157 -27.57 -13.52 3.72
C ALA A 157 -26.46 -13.88 2.71
N ARG A 158 -25.22 -13.41 2.94
CA ARG A 158 -24.03 -13.75 2.14
C ARG A 158 -23.27 -14.97 2.66
N GLY A 159 -23.81 -15.65 3.67
CA GLY A 159 -23.23 -16.86 4.25
C GLY A 159 -22.26 -16.61 5.41
N LEU A 160 -22.22 -15.40 5.98
CA LEU A 160 -21.43 -15.09 7.16
C LEU A 160 -22.36 -14.83 8.36
N PRO A 161 -22.63 -15.83 9.22
CA PRO A 161 -23.45 -15.65 10.42
C PRO A 161 -22.91 -14.49 11.28
N THR A 162 -23.71 -13.46 11.47
CA THR A 162 -23.32 -12.20 12.12
C THR A 162 -24.49 -11.69 12.95
N THR A 163 -24.24 -11.23 14.18
CA THR A 163 -25.25 -10.57 15.02
C THR A 163 -25.01 -9.05 15.08
N PRO A 164 -26.03 -8.23 15.39
CA PRO A 164 -25.87 -6.78 15.47
C PRO A 164 -24.80 -6.34 16.48
N GLU A 165 -24.63 -7.09 17.58
CA GLU A 165 -23.64 -6.84 18.64
C GLU A 165 -22.19 -6.92 18.13
N GLN A 166 -21.96 -7.63 17.03
CA GLN A 166 -20.65 -7.79 16.39
C GLN A 166 -20.35 -6.67 15.37
N ILE A 167 -21.30 -5.77 15.10
CA ILE A 167 -21.15 -4.67 14.15
C ILE A 167 -20.81 -3.36 14.87
N MET A 168 -19.79 -2.68 14.36
CA MET A 168 -19.47 -1.28 14.65
C MET A 168 -19.47 -0.49 13.34
N VAL A 169 -20.29 0.56 13.25
CA VAL A 169 -20.35 1.48 12.12
C VAL A 169 -19.26 2.53 12.30
N THR A 170 -18.48 2.78 11.24
CA THR A 170 -17.36 3.72 11.27
C THR A 170 -17.52 4.77 10.19
N LEU A 171 -16.70 5.83 10.27
CA LEU A 171 -16.62 6.89 9.25
C LEU A 171 -16.07 6.41 7.89
N GLY A 172 -15.65 5.15 7.80
CA GLY A 172 -15.11 4.54 6.59
C GLY A 172 -14.03 3.49 6.88
N ALA A 173 -13.60 2.80 5.83
CA ALA A 173 -12.64 1.69 5.93
C ALA A 173 -11.32 2.07 6.62
N GLN A 174 -10.79 3.27 6.38
CA GLN A 174 -9.56 3.74 7.03
C GLN A 174 -9.72 3.88 8.54
N HIS A 175 -10.86 4.40 9.01
CA HIS A 175 -11.16 4.50 10.43
C HIS A 175 -11.30 3.10 11.05
N ALA A 176 -12.02 2.18 10.38
CA ALA A 176 -12.13 0.79 10.83
C ALA A 176 -10.76 0.10 10.95
N ILE A 177 -9.91 0.20 9.93
CA ILE A 177 -8.56 -0.39 9.92
C ILE A 177 -7.71 0.19 11.05
N PHE A 178 -7.77 1.51 11.27
CA PHE A 178 -7.07 2.15 12.38
C PHE A 178 -7.52 1.61 13.74
N LEU A 179 -8.83 1.50 13.97
CA LEU A 179 -9.38 0.97 15.22
C LEU A 179 -9.00 -0.50 15.43
N ILE A 180 -9.07 -1.33 14.39
CA ILE A 180 -8.65 -2.74 14.44
C ILE A 180 -7.17 -2.84 14.81
N ALA A 181 -6.30 -2.10 14.11
CA ALA A 181 -4.87 -2.12 14.38
C ALA A 181 -4.57 -1.67 15.81
N ARG A 182 -5.14 -0.54 16.26
CA ARG A 182 -4.95 -0.01 17.62
C ARG A 182 -5.48 -0.94 18.72
N THR A 183 -6.54 -1.68 18.45
CA THR A 183 -7.18 -2.56 19.44
C THR A 183 -6.47 -3.91 19.55
N LEU A 184 -6.09 -4.49 18.40
CA LEU A 184 -5.57 -5.86 18.35
C LEU A 184 -4.06 -5.96 18.43
N LEU A 185 -3.32 -4.89 18.12
CA LEU A 185 -1.86 -4.92 18.05
C LEU A 185 -1.21 -4.06 19.13
N ARG A 186 -0.09 -4.56 19.62
CA ARG A 186 0.83 -3.89 20.52
C ARG A 186 2.19 -3.71 19.84
N ARG A 187 3.00 -2.85 20.43
CA ARG A 187 4.38 -2.65 19.98
C ARG A 187 5.15 -3.97 20.03
N GLY A 188 5.75 -4.35 18.91
CA GLY A 188 6.53 -5.59 18.78
C GLY A 188 5.73 -6.81 18.28
N ASP A 189 4.39 -6.72 18.22
CA ASP A 189 3.57 -7.79 17.65
C ASP A 189 3.87 -7.98 16.16
N ARG A 190 3.65 -9.19 15.66
CA ARG A 190 3.85 -9.51 14.23
C ARG A 190 2.52 -9.44 13.51
N SER A 191 2.52 -8.74 12.38
CA SER A 191 1.39 -8.62 11.47
C SER A 191 1.83 -8.96 10.06
N LEU A 192 0.89 -9.44 9.26
CA LEU A 192 1.13 -9.89 7.91
C LEU A 192 0.12 -9.22 6.97
N ILE A 193 0.58 -8.74 5.83
CA ILE A 193 -0.25 -8.10 4.79
C ILE A 193 0.18 -8.62 3.42
N GLU A 194 -0.74 -8.66 2.46
CA GLU A 194 -0.42 -9.04 1.07
C GLU A 194 0.54 -8.04 0.41
N SER A 195 1.28 -8.47 -0.63
CA SER A 195 2.07 -7.58 -1.48
C SER A 195 1.76 -7.82 -2.97
N PRO A 196 1.21 -6.83 -3.70
CA PRO A 196 0.84 -5.48 -3.25
C PRO A 196 -0.45 -5.48 -2.40
N SER A 197 -0.60 -4.48 -1.51
CA SER A 197 -1.83 -4.28 -0.73
C SER A 197 -2.14 -2.80 -0.52
N TYR A 198 -3.25 -2.51 0.18
CA TYR A 198 -3.72 -1.16 0.46
C TYR A 198 -2.72 -0.39 1.34
N PRO A 199 -2.12 0.72 0.86
CA PRO A 199 -1.05 1.41 1.57
C PRO A 199 -1.42 1.86 2.99
N HIS A 200 -2.66 2.34 3.18
CA HIS A 200 -3.10 2.83 4.48
C HIS A 200 -3.31 1.71 5.51
N ALA A 201 -3.53 0.46 5.08
CA ALA A 201 -3.52 -0.68 6.00
C ALA A 201 -2.11 -0.92 6.56
N ARG A 202 -1.09 -0.94 5.69
CA ARG A 202 0.31 -1.04 6.11
C ARG A 202 0.71 0.08 7.07
N GLU A 203 0.31 1.32 6.77
CA GLU A 203 0.58 2.49 7.62
C GLU A 203 -0.07 2.36 9.00
N ALA A 204 -1.35 1.96 9.06
CA ALA A 204 -2.07 1.77 10.31
C ALA A 204 -1.43 0.69 11.19
N LEU A 205 -1.05 -0.46 10.61
CA LEU A 205 -0.35 -1.54 11.33
C LEU A 205 0.99 -1.05 11.87
N ALA A 206 1.81 -0.39 11.04
CA ALA A 206 3.13 0.09 11.44
C ALA A 206 3.06 1.20 12.52
N ALA A 207 2.00 2.01 12.52
CA ALA A 207 1.81 3.09 13.50
C ALA A 207 1.62 2.58 14.94
N THR A 208 1.17 1.34 15.12
CA THR A 208 1.08 0.68 16.45
C THR A 208 2.46 0.28 17.01
N GLY A 209 3.50 0.28 16.17
CA GLY A 209 4.81 -0.27 16.50
C GLY A 209 4.92 -1.79 16.29
N ALA A 210 3.91 -2.42 15.67
CA ALA A 210 3.99 -3.80 15.21
C ALA A 210 5.03 -3.96 14.08
N LEU A 211 5.59 -5.16 13.97
CA LEU A 211 6.41 -5.62 12.87
C LEU A 211 5.48 -6.06 11.74
N VAL A 212 5.51 -5.35 10.61
CA VAL A 212 4.69 -5.66 9.43
C VAL A 212 5.54 -6.45 8.43
N ALA A 213 5.14 -7.69 8.16
CA ALA A 213 5.67 -8.52 7.10
C ALA A 213 4.72 -8.52 5.90
N GLU A 214 5.28 -8.75 4.71
CA GLU A 214 4.53 -8.82 3.45
C GLU A 214 4.56 -10.27 2.91
N LEU A 215 3.39 -10.76 2.45
CA LEU A 215 3.22 -12.04 1.74
C LEU A 215 3.55 -11.91 0.25
#